data_AF-A0A376YBV2-F1
#
_entry.id   AF-A0A376YBV2-F1
#
_cell.length_a   1.000
_cell.length_b   1.000
_cell.length_c   1.000
_cell.angle_alpha   90.00
_cell.angle_beta   90.00
_cell.angle_gamma   90.00
#
_symmetry.space_group_name_H-M   'P 1'
#
loop_
_entity.id
_entity.type
_entity.pdbx_description
1 polymer ?
#
loop_
_entity_poly.entity_id
_entity_poly.type
_entity_poly.pdbx_seq_one_letter_code
_entity_poly.pdbx_strand_id
1 'polypeptide(L)'
;MLWNKYKDKIRAAHQDEPQFGAQSTPLDERTERLILALVFAAKSDGHIDAKERAAIDQQLREAGVEEQGRVLIEQAIEQPLDPQRLATGVRNEEEALEIYFLSCAAIDIDHFMERSYLNALGDALKIPQDVRDGIERDLEQQKRTLAE
;
A
#
# COMPACT_ATOMS: atom_id res chain seq x y z
N MET A 1 -1.54 -11.43 -18.66
CA MET A 1 -1.21 -11.74 -17.25
C MET A 1 -2.28 -11.12 -16.35
N LEU A 2 -2.56 -11.72 -15.18
CA LEU A 2 -3.63 -11.30 -14.26
C LEU A 2 -3.51 -9.82 -13.84
N TRP A 3 -2.28 -9.34 -13.66
CA TRP A 3 -1.96 -7.92 -13.41
C TRP A 3 -2.59 -6.97 -14.43
N ASN A 4 -2.47 -7.26 -15.73
CA ASN A 4 -3.06 -6.39 -16.77
C ASN A 4 -4.59 -6.37 -16.69
N LYS A 5 -5.21 -7.50 -16.32
CA LYS A 5 -6.67 -7.56 -16.13
C LYS A 5 -7.11 -6.70 -14.94
N TYR A 6 -6.31 -6.62 -13.88
CA TYR A 6 -6.59 -5.72 -12.75
C TYR A 6 -6.43 -4.26 -13.14
N LYS A 7 -5.36 -3.92 -13.87
CA LYS A 7 -5.16 -2.58 -14.43
C LYS A 7 -6.33 -2.14 -15.30
N ASP A 8 -6.81 -3.00 -16.20
CA ASP A 8 -7.96 -2.70 -17.07
C ASP A 8 -9.24 -2.42 -16.26
N LYS A 9 -9.48 -3.17 -15.18
CA LYS A 9 -10.64 -2.98 -14.30
C LYS A 9 -10.57 -1.69 -13.49
N ILE A 10 -9.40 -1.36 -12.95
CA ILE A 10 -9.19 -0.09 -12.24
C ILE A 10 -9.38 1.07 -13.22
N ARG A 11 -8.79 1.01 -14.42
CA ARG A 11 -9.00 2.03 -15.44
C ARG A 11 -10.48 2.22 -15.80
N ALA A 12 -11.24 1.14 -15.91
CA ALA A 12 -12.69 1.22 -16.14
C ALA A 12 -13.44 1.87 -14.97
N ALA A 13 -13.02 1.65 -13.72
CA ALA A 13 -13.59 2.31 -12.54
C ALA A 13 -13.30 3.83 -12.48
N HIS A 14 -12.24 4.28 -13.14
CA HIS A 14 -11.87 5.69 -13.27
C HIS A 14 -12.33 6.32 -14.61
N GLN A 15 -13.28 5.72 -15.33
CA GLN A 15 -13.72 6.23 -16.64
C GLN A 15 -14.22 7.69 -16.64
N ASP A 16 -14.69 8.19 -15.49
CA ASP A 16 -15.16 9.57 -15.32
C ASP A 16 -14.02 10.57 -15.04
N GLU A 17 -12.76 10.11 -15.00
CA GLU A 17 -11.55 10.91 -14.80
C GLU A 17 -10.68 10.90 -16.07
N PRO A 18 -10.86 11.86 -16.99
CA PRO A 18 -10.21 11.82 -18.31
C PRO A 18 -8.68 11.85 -18.27
N GLN A 19 -8.10 12.31 -17.16
CA GLN A 19 -6.66 12.39 -16.97
C GLN A 19 -6.06 11.14 -16.31
N PHE A 20 -6.90 10.24 -15.78
CA PHE A 20 -6.45 9.02 -15.15
C PHE A 20 -5.90 8.03 -16.19
N GLY A 21 -4.70 7.50 -15.95
CA GLY A 21 -3.96 6.66 -16.89
C GLY A 21 -3.18 7.43 -17.95
N ALA A 22 -3.36 8.75 -18.07
CA ALA A 22 -2.66 9.58 -19.06
C ALA A 22 -1.30 10.08 -18.58
N GLN A 23 -1.08 10.11 -17.26
CA GLN A 23 0.14 10.63 -16.64
C GLN A 23 0.68 9.65 -15.59
N SER A 24 2.00 9.63 -15.47
CA SER A 24 2.70 8.96 -14.38
C SER A 24 3.10 9.97 -13.32
N THR A 25 3.02 9.54 -12.06
CA THR A 25 3.59 10.27 -10.93
C THR A 25 5.12 10.30 -11.06
N PRO A 26 5.79 11.44 -10.75
CA PRO A 26 7.25 11.48 -10.61
C PRO A 26 7.78 10.36 -9.71
N LEU A 27 8.95 9.83 -10.06
CA LEU A 27 9.52 8.66 -9.36
C LEU A 27 9.70 8.89 -7.86
N ASP A 28 10.19 10.07 -7.47
CA ASP A 28 10.46 10.40 -6.07
C ASP A 28 9.14 10.44 -5.26
N GLU A 29 8.13 11.15 -5.76
CA GLU A 29 6.80 11.23 -5.14
C GLU A 29 6.14 9.85 -5.02
N ARG A 30 6.25 9.02 -6.06
CA ARG A 30 5.72 7.65 -6.05
C ARG A 30 6.45 6.79 -5.00
N THR A 31 7.78 6.91 -4.92
CA THR A 31 8.60 6.16 -3.97
C THR A 31 8.24 6.53 -2.53
N GLU A 32 8.14 7.83 -2.23
CA GLU A 32 7.69 8.32 -0.92
C GLU A 32 6.30 7.78 -0.56
N ARG A 33 5.37 7.77 -1.51
CA ARG A 33 4.01 7.25 -1.31
C ARG A 33 4.00 5.75 -1.04
N LEU A 34 4.83 4.97 -1.74
CA LEU A 34 4.95 3.52 -1.49
C LEU A 34 5.54 3.22 -0.11
N ILE A 35 6.52 4.01 0.34
CA ILE A 35 7.05 3.93 1.71
C ILE A 35 5.95 4.25 2.72
N LEU A 36 5.18 5.32 2.50
CA LEU A 36 4.07 5.68 3.36
C LEU A 36 3.00 4.57 3.42
N ALA A 37 2.71 3.92 2.29
CA ALA A 37 1.77 2.81 2.20
C ALA A 37 2.21 1.61 3.04
N LEU A 38 3.49 1.25 2.99
CA LEU A 38 4.07 0.19 3.82
C LEU A 38 3.92 0.49 5.31
N VAL A 39 4.25 1.72 5.72
CA VAL A 39 4.18 2.12 7.12
C VAL A 39 2.74 2.19 7.61
N PHE A 40 1.82 2.74 6.82
CA PHE A 40 0.40 2.77 7.15
C PHE A 40 -0.19 1.36 7.26
N ALA A 41 0.19 0.47 6.34
CA ALA A 41 -0.22 -0.92 6.38
C ALA A 41 0.26 -1.61 7.68
N ALA A 42 1.54 -1.45 8.03
CA ALA A 42 2.12 -2.00 9.25
C ALA A 42 1.49 -1.46 10.54
N LYS A 43 0.98 -0.22 10.53
CA LYS A 43 0.32 0.44 11.68
C LYS A 43 -1.18 0.16 11.79
N SER A 44 -1.75 -0.59 10.85
CA SER A 44 -3.20 -0.61 10.65
C SER A 44 -3.96 -1.30 11.79
N ASP A 45 -3.27 -2.06 12.65
CA ASP A 45 -3.81 -2.63 13.89
C ASP A 45 -4.06 -1.60 15.00
N GLY A 46 -3.51 -0.39 14.86
CA GLY A 46 -3.71 0.75 15.73
C GLY A 46 -2.52 1.11 16.63
N HIS A 47 -1.40 0.37 16.61
CA HIS A 47 -0.26 0.66 17.47
C HIS A 47 1.09 0.37 16.78
N ILE A 48 2.02 1.33 16.84
CA ILE A 48 3.44 1.01 16.84
C ILE A 48 3.96 1.47 18.19
N ASP A 49 4.42 0.52 19.00
CA ASP A 49 5.05 0.83 20.26
C ASP A 49 6.54 1.22 20.09
N ALA A 50 7.16 1.71 21.16
CA ALA A 50 8.55 2.16 21.11
C ALA A 50 9.54 1.03 20.77
N LYS A 51 9.21 -0.23 21.09
CA LYS A 51 10.04 -1.39 20.80
C LYS A 51 9.93 -1.77 19.33
N GLU A 52 8.74 -1.73 18.76
CA GLU A 52 8.48 -1.93 17.34
C GLU A 52 9.17 -0.84 16.51
N ARG A 53 9.06 0.43 16.93
CA ARG A 53 9.79 1.54 16.31
C ARG A 53 11.31 1.29 16.31
N ALA A 54 11.88 0.90 17.46
CA ALA A 54 13.30 0.60 17.56
C ALA A 54 13.72 -0.60 16.69
N ALA A 55 12.86 -1.61 16.56
CA ALA A 55 13.10 -2.77 15.72
C ALA A 55 13.09 -2.40 14.22
N ILE A 56 12.12 -1.59 13.79
CA ILE A 56 12.05 -1.05 12.42
C ILE A 56 13.32 -0.25 12.12
N ASP A 57 13.70 0.69 12.98
CA ASP A 57 14.92 1.51 12.80
C ASP A 57 16.18 0.65 12.66
N GLN A 58 16.29 -0.42 13.45
CA GLN A 58 17.41 -1.34 13.39
C GLN A 58 17.43 -2.14 12.08
N GLN A 59 16.29 -2.66 11.64
CA GLN A 59 16.19 -3.39 10.38
C GLN A 59 16.50 -2.50 9.17
N LEU A 60 16.07 -1.24 9.18
CA LEU A 60 16.40 -0.27 8.12
C LEU A 60 17.91 0.01 8.06
N ARG A 61 18.57 0.06 9.23
CA ARG A 61 20.04 0.16 9.29
C ARG A 61 20.73 -1.06 8.69
N GLU A 62 20.28 -2.26 9.05
CA GLU A 62 20.84 -3.52 8.57
C GLU A 62 20.59 -3.75 7.07
N ALA A 63 19.45 -3.31 6.56
CA ALA A 63 19.09 -3.37 5.14
C ALA A 63 19.82 -2.31 4.29
N GLY A 64 20.65 -1.45 4.89
CA GLY A 64 21.39 -0.41 4.17
C GLY A 64 20.50 0.72 3.62
N VAL A 65 19.30 0.91 4.18
CA VAL A 65 18.42 2.02 3.79
C VAL A 65 19.10 3.34 4.12
N GLU A 66 19.19 4.22 3.13
CA GLU A 66 19.82 5.54 3.25
C GLU A 66 19.06 6.44 4.23
N GLU A 67 19.75 7.46 4.74
CA GLU A 67 19.22 8.38 5.77
C GLU A 67 17.89 9.04 5.36
N GLN A 68 17.75 9.40 4.09
CA GLN A 68 16.53 10.00 3.55
C GLN A 68 15.33 9.04 3.66
N GLY A 69 15.53 7.75 3.34
CA GLY A 69 14.49 6.73 3.49
C GLY A 69 14.07 6.51 4.94
N ARG A 70 15.02 6.59 5.88
CA ARG A 70 14.72 6.47 7.32
C ARG A 70 13.89 7.63 7.83
N VAL A 71 14.25 8.86 7.45
CA VAL A 71 13.48 10.06 7.84
C VAL A 71 12.04 9.98 7.33
N LEU A 72 11.83 9.50 6.10
CA LEU A 72 10.48 9.30 5.56
C LEU A 72 9.67 8.29 6.38
N ILE A 73 10.29 7.18 6.77
CA ILE A 73 9.63 6.15 7.60
C ILE A 73 9.30 6.69 8.99
N GLU A 74 10.24 7.38 9.65
CA GLU A 74 9.99 7.98 10.96
C GLU A 74 8.85 9.00 10.91
N GLN A 75 8.83 9.86 9.88
CA GLN A 75 7.74 10.80 9.66
C GLN A 75 6.41 10.09 9.39
N ALA A 76 6.41 8.96 8.69
CA ALA A 76 5.22 8.16 8.43
C ALA A 76 4.69 7.47 9.71
N ILE A 77 5.58 7.06 10.62
CA ILE A 77 5.21 6.46 11.91
C ILE A 77 4.48 7.47 12.81
N GLU A 78 4.85 8.75 12.77
CA GLU A 78 4.18 9.79 13.57
C GLU A 78 2.85 10.29 12.94
N GLN A 79 2.59 9.94 11.68
CA GLN A 79 1.38 10.38 10.98
C GLN A 79 0.13 9.56 11.37
N PRO A 80 -1.06 10.19 11.45
CA PRO A 80 -2.31 9.45 11.61
C PRO A 80 -2.54 8.55 10.40
N LEU A 81 -3.14 7.38 10.63
CA LEU A 81 -3.50 6.45 9.57
C LEU A 81 -4.58 7.08 8.68
N ASP A 82 -4.21 7.43 7.44
CA ASP A 82 -5.10 8.11 6.49
C ASP A 82 -4.99 7.49 5.08
N PRO A 83 -5.85 6.51 4.74
CA PRO A 83 -5.85 5.89 3.41
C PRO A 83 -6.14 6.87 2.26
N GLN A 84 -6.88 7.97 2.50
CA GLN A 84 -7.16 8.98 1.47
C GLN A 84 -5.90 9.75 1.08
N ARG A 85 -4.99 9.95 2.03
CA ARG A 85 -3.69 10.57 1.75
C ARG A 85 -2.88 9.75 0.75
N LEU A 86 -2.93 8.42 0.82
CA LEU A 86 -2.25 7.55 -0.13
C LEU A 86 -2.85 7.64 -1.55
N ALA A 87 -4.16 7.83 -1.66
CA ALA A 87 -4.82 8.02 -2.96
C ALA A 87 -4.58 9.42 -3.57
N THR A 88 -4.21 10.40 -2.74
CA THR A 88 -4.02 11.78 -3.18
C THR A 88 -2.90 11.88 -4.22
N GLY A 89 -3.25 12.37 -5.40
CA GLY A 89 -2.32 12.58 -6.50
C GLY A 89 -1.94 11.30 -7.25
N VAL A 90 -2.58 10.16 -6.98
CA VAL A 90 -2.45 8.95 -7.80
C VAL A 90 -3.12 9.19 -9.15
N ARG A 91 -2.38 8.97 -10.24
CA ARG A 91 -2.82 9.36 -11.60
C ARG A 91 -3.07 8.21 -12.56
N ASN A 92 -2.80 6.96 -12.17
CA ASN A 92 -2.96 5.83 -13.07
C ASN A 92 -3.22 4.52 -12.31
N GLU A 93 -3.71 3.54 -13.07
CA GLU A 93 -4.07 2.23 -12.55
C GLU A 93 -2.88 1.42 -12.05
N GLU A 94 -1.68 1.68 -12.55
CA GLU A 94 -0.48 0.94 -12.15
C GLU A 94 -0.04 1.32 -10.74
N GLU A 95 0.03 2.61 -10.44
CA GLU A 95 0.34 3.10 -9.11
C GLU A 95 -0.76 2.75 -8.10
N ALA A 96 -2.04 2.91 -8.47
CA ALA A 96 -3.15 2.52 -7.58
C ALA A 96 -3.08 1.03 -7.21
N LEU A 97 -2.82 0.17 -8.20
CA LEU A 97 -2.71 -1.26 -8.00
C LEU A 97 -1.50 -1.62 -7.12
N GLU A 98 -0.35 -0.97 -7.35
CA GLU A 98 0.86 -1.19 -6.54
C GLU A 98 0.69 -0.79 -5.08
N ILE A 99 0.09 0.38 -4.80
CA ILE A 99 -0.14 0.83 -3.42
C ILE A 99 -1.01 -0.17 -2.66
N TYR A 100 -2.09 -0.64 -3.28
CA TYR A 100 -2.98 -1.63 -2.65
C TYR A 100 -2.29 -2.97 -2.48
N PHE A 101 -1.61 -3.46 -3.52
CA PHE A 101 -0.87 -4.71 -3.46
C PHE A 101 0.19 -4.70 -2.35
N LEU A 102 0.98 -3.63 -2.26
CA LEU A 102 2.03 -3.48 -1.27
C LEU A 102 1.45 -3.43 0.15
N SER A 103 0.32 -2.76 0.32
CA SER A 103 -0.39 -2.72 1.60
C SER A 103 -0.89 -4.11 2.03
N CYS A 104 -1.50 -4.87 1.11
CA CYS A 104 -1.91 -6.25 1.40
C CYS A 104 -0.73 -7.18 1.70
N ALA A 105 0.42 -6.96 1.05
CA ALA A 105 1.61 -7.77 1.28
C ALA A 105 2.22 -7.52 2.66
N ALA A 106 2.16 -6.27 3.15
CA ALA A 106 2.71 -5.87 4.45
C ALA A 106 1.82 -6.25 5.64
N ILE A 107 0.51 -6.35 5.43
CA ILE A 107 -0.46 -6.70 6.47
C ILE A 107 -0.62 -8.23 6.57
N ASP A 108 -0.79 -8.73 7.79
CA ASP A 108 -1.51 -9.99 8.02
C ASP A 108 -2.98 -9.66 8.30
N ILE A 109 -3.92 -10.12 7.49
CA ILE A 109 -5.32 -9.65 7.56
C ILE A 109 -6.09 -10.55 8.54
N ASP A 110 -5.71 -10.51 9.82
CA ASP A 110 -6.31 -11.34 10.87
C ASP A 110 -7.24 -10.56 11.81
N HIS A 111 -7.15 -9.23 11.80
CA HIS A 111 -7.89 -8.33 12.67
C HIS A 111 -8.83 -7.38 11.90
N PHE A 112 -9.91 -6.95 12.57
CA PHE A 112 -10.91 -6.06 11.99
C PHE A 112 -10.32 -4.72 11.54
N MET A 113 -9.30 -4.23 12.25
CA MET A 113 -8.68 -2.93 12.00
C MET A 113 -7.93 -2.91 10.66
N GLU A 114 -7.14 -3.95 10.36
CA GLU A 114 -6.43 -4.09 9.09
C GLU A 114 -7.41 -4.22 7.92
N ARG A 115 -8.48 -5.02 8.09
CA ARG A 115 -9.55 -5.13 7.10
C ARG A 115 -10.22 -3.77 6.84
N SER A 116 -10.50 -3.01 7.89
CA SER A 116 -11.07 -1.66 7.76
C SER A 116 -10.13 -0.71 7.02
N TYR A 117 -8.82 -0.78 7.31
CA TYR A 117 -7.80 -0.01 6.59
C TYR A 117 -7.75 -0.35 5.10
N LEU A 118 -7.66 -1.64 4.75
CA LEU A 118 -7.62 -2.07 3.34
C LEU A 118 -8.90 -1.71 2.60
N ASN A 119 -10.07 -1.85 3.22
CA ASN A 119 -11.32 -1.43 2.60
C ASN A 119 -11.33 0.08 2.30
N ALA A 120 -10.94 0.90 3.29
CA ALA A 120 -10.86 2.35 3.12
C ALA A 120 -9.81 2.76 2.06
N LEU A 121 -8.67 2.06 2.00
CA LEU A 121 -7.64 2.29 0.98
C LEU A 121 -8.12 1.93 -0.41
N GLY A 122 -8.75 0.76 -0.56
CA GLY A 122 -9.30 0.33 -1.84
C GLY A 122 -10.39 1.30 -2.34
N ASP A 123 -11.22 1.82 -1.44
CA ASP A 123 -12.25 2.81 -1.77
C ASP A 123 -11.63 4.14 -2.20
N ALA A 124 -10.60 4.61 -1.48
CA ALA A 124 -9.87 5.82 -1.82
C ALA A 124 -9.21 5.73 -3.21
N LEU A 125 -8.65 4.57 -3.54
CA LEU A 125 -8.01 4.28 -4.82
C LEU A 125 -9.01 3.85 -5.91
N LYS A 126 -10.31 3.82 -5.62
CA LYS A 126 -11.39 3.32 -6.49
C LYS A 126 -11.10 1.96 -7.12
N ILE A 127 -10.47 1.07 -6.38
CA ILE A 127 -10.17 -0.29 -6.85
C ILE A 127 -11.44 -1.14 -6.74
N PRO A 128 -11.90 -1.80 -7.81
CA PRO A 128 -13.07 -2.68 -7.73
C PRO A 128 -12.90 -3.82 -6.72
N GLN A 129 -13.98 -4.19 -6.02
CA GLN A 129 -13.94 -5.23 -4.98
C GLN A 129 -13.38 -6.57 -5.48
N ASP A 130 -13.72 -6.97 -6.70
CA ASP A 130 -13.27 -8.23 -7.28
C ASP A 130 -11.77 -8.23 -7.65
N VAL A 131 -11.17 -7.06 -7.83
CA VAL A 131 -9.71 -6.87 -7.92
C VAL A 131 -9.08 -7.02 -6.55
N ARG A 132 -9.64 -6.36 -5.52
CA ARG A 132 -9.17 -6.44 -4.13
C ARG A 132 -9.14 -7.88 -3.62
N ASP A 133 -10.27 -8.57 -3.72
CA ASP A 133 -10.39 -9.96 -3.29
C ASP A 133 -9.45 -10.89 -4.09
N GLY A 134 -9.18 -10.55 -5.35
CA GLY A 134 -8.24 -11.27 -6.21
C GLY A 134 -6.80 -11.19 -5.68
N ILE A 135 -6.34 -9.97 -5.41
CA ILE A 135 -4.99 -9.70 -4.87
C ILE A 135 -4.80 -10.42 -3.54
N GLU A 136 -5.77 -10.30 -2.63
CA GLU A 136 -5.68 -10.90 -1.30
C GLU A 136 -5.58 -12.43 -1.37
N ARG A 137 -6.43 -13.08 -2.18
CA ARG A 137 -6.35 -14.53 -2.38
C ARG A 137 -5.01 -14.98 -2.96
N ASP A 138 -4.48 -14.25 -3.94
CA ASP A 138 -3.21 -14.58 -4.56
C ASP A 138 -2.05 -14.47 -3.55
N LEU A 139 -2.05 -13.43 -2.72
CA LEU A 139 -1.07 -13.24 -1.66
C LEU A 139 -1.19 -14.29 -0.55
N GLU A 140 -2.41 -14.63 -0.13
CA GLU A 140 -2.63 -15.72 0.84
C GLU A 140 -2.11 -17.06 0.33
N GLN A 141 -2.35 -17.38 -0.95
CA GLN A 141 -1.81 -18.60 -1.57
C GLN A 141 -0.29 -18.59 -1.59
N GLN A 142 0.34 -17.47 -1.96
CA GLN A 142 1.80 -17.34 -1.94
C GLN A 142 2.37 -17.50 -0.53
N LYS A 143 1.76 -16.87 0.48
CA LYS A 143 2.17 -17.01 1.90
C LYS A 143 2.10 -18.46 2.36
N ARG A 144 1.05 -19.21 1.97
CA ARG A 144 0.90 -20.64 2.29
C ARG A 144 1.97 -21.49 1.62
N THR A 145 2.22 -21.30 0.33
CA THR A 145 3.25 -22.07 -0.41
C THR A 145 4.66 -21.82 0.13
N LEU A 146 4.96 -20.64 0.64
CA LEU A 146 6.27 -20.33 1.25
C LEU A 146 6.43 -20.90 2.67
N ALA A 147 5.32 -21.24 3.35
CA ALA A 147 5.33 -21.80 4.69
C ALA A 147 5.38 -23.34 4.72
N GLU A 148 5.21 -24.00 3.56
CA GLU A 148 5.35 -25.45 3.35
C GLU A 148 6.79 -25.84 2.99
#